data_AF-U2C590-F1
#
_entry.id   AF-U2C590-F1
#
_cell.length_a   1.000
_cell.length_b   1.000
_cell.length_c   1.000
_cell.angle_alpha   90.00
_cell.angle_beta   90.00
_cell.angle_gamma   90.00
#
_symmetry.space_group_name_H-M   'P 1'
#
loop_
_entity.id
_entity.type
_entity.pdbx_description
1 polymer ?
#
loop_
_entity_poly.entity_id
_entity_poly.type
_entity_poly.pdbx_seq_one_letter_code
_entity_poly.pdbx_strand_id
1 'polypeptide(L)'
;MDYIKLGKILNLTEDSAIMIAKQYKEKFSNLKNTPVRAELNLSFDVEGDKAWIVTGEFELFGEIREFFYVISDQTGEVAYTFDELGNRDPHIERLMPKE
;
A
#
# COMPACT_ATOMS: atom_id res chain seq x y z
N MET A 1 19.48 8.46 -12.33
CA MET A 1 19.73 7.04 -11.98
C MET A 1 18.54 6.26 -12.50
N ASP A 2 18.69 5.75 -13.72
CA ASP A 2 17.67 5.00 -14.44
C ASP A 2 17.65 3.56 -13.93
N TYR A 3 16.64 3.22 -13.13
CA TYR A 3 16.38 1.83 -12.77
C TYR A 3 15.55 1.21 -13.89
N ILE A 4 16.23 0.46 -14.74
CA ILE A 4 15.62 -0.39 -15.77
C ILE A 4 14.59 -1.31 -15.08
N LYS A 5 13.30 -1.17 -15.44
CA LYS A 5 12.22 -2.13 -15.21
C LYS A 5 12.57 -3.45 -15.94
N LEU A 6 13.43 -4.26 -15.35
CA LEU A 6 13.66 -5.66 -15.75
C LEU A 6 12.90 -6.51 -14.73
N GLY A 7 11.97 -7.34 -15.23
CA GLY A 7 11.03 -8.18 -14.49
C GLY A 7 11.64 -9.00 -13.36
N LYS A 8 11.94 -8.33 -12.25
CA LYS A 8 12.22 -8.93 -10.97
C LYS A 8 10.86 -9.30 -10.42
N ILE A 9 10.56 -10.60 -10.40
CA ILE A 9 9.51 -11.10 -9.53
C ILE A 9 9.95 -10.73 -8.12
N LEU A 10 9.35 -9.67 -7.56
CA LEU A 10 9.50 -9.37 -6.15
C LEU A 10 8.70 -10.46 -5.44
N ASN A 11 9.38 -11.44 -4.87
CA ASN A 11 8.74 -12.36 -3.93
C ASN A 11 8.50 -11.59 -2.62
N LEU A 12 7.55 -10.65 -2.64
CA LEU A 12 7.14 -9.96 -1.43
C LEU A 12 6.57 -11.00 -0.46
N THR A 13 6.94 -10.83 0.80
CA THR A 13 6.36 -11.56 1.93
C THR A 13 5.47 -10.61 2.71
N GLU A 14 4.66 -11.16 3.62
CA GLU A 14 3.87 -10.36 4.57
C GLU A 14 4.76 -9.33 5.31
N ASP A 15 5.88 -9.78 5.88
CA ASP A 15 6.83 -8.90 6.58
C ASP A 15 7.38 -7.78 5.67
N SER A 16 7.65 -8.11 4.41
CA SER A 16 8.16 -7.12 3.43
C SER A 16 7.08 -6.08 3.10
N ALA A 17 5.83 -6.51 2.91
CA ALA A 17 4.71 -5.62 2.66
C ALA A 17 4.45 -4.70 3.87
N ILE A 18 4.46 -5.23 5.09
CA ILE A 18 4.34 -4.44 6.32
C ILE A 18 5.48 -3.41 6.43
N MET A 19 6.72 -3.81 6.11
CA MET A 19 7.87 -2.91 6.13
C MET A 19 7.73 -1.77 5.09
N ILE A 20 7.26 -2.09 3.88
CA ILE A 20 6.98 -1.09 2.84
C ILE A 20 5.92 -0.09 3.33
N ALA A 21 4.83 -0.57 3.94
CA ALA A 21 3.79 0.30 4.49
C ALA A 21 4.32 1.21 5.61
N LYS A 22 5.20 0.70 6.49
CA LYS A 22 5.86 1.51 7.53
C LYS A 22 6.74 2.61 6.92
N GLN A 23 7.58 2.27 5.94
CA GLN A 23 8.41 3.24 5.23
C GLN A 23 7.60 4.26 4.44
N TYR A 24 6.47 3.85 3.87
CA TYR A 24 5.55 4.76 3.19
C TYR A 24 4.93 5.75 4.17
N LYS A 25 4.40 5.24 5.29
CA LYS A 25 3.83 6.06 6.37
C LYS A 25 4.79 7.14 6.86
N GLU A 26 6.08 6.83 7.00
CA GLU A 26 7.09 7.81 7.43
C GLU A 26 7.18 9.06 6.53
N LYS A 27 6.75 8.96 5.26
CA LYS A 27 6.72 10.09 4.31
C LYS A 27 5.49 10.99 4.51
N PHE A 28 4.47 10.54 5.24
CA PHE A 28 3.17 11.18 5.34
C PHE A 28 2.75 11.36 6.81
N SER A 29 2.93 12.57 7.33
CA SER A 29 2.66 12.90 8.75
C SER A 29 1.19 12.81 9.15
N ASN A 30 0.26 12.77 8.18
CA ASN A 30 -1.18 12.62 8.39
C ASN A 30 -1.60 11.16 8.67
N LEU A 31 -0.77 10.17 8.35
CA LEU A 31 -1.11 8.75 8.57
C LEU A 31 -0.84 8.34 10.02
N LYS A 32 -1.90 8.35 10.84
CA LYS A 32 -1.86 8.03 12.28
C LYS A 32 -2.19 6.57 12.61
N ASN A 33 -1.87 5.63 11.72
CA ASN A 33 -2.09 4.20 11.92
C ASN A 33 -0.78 3.42 12.11
N THR A 34 -0.87 2.18 12.57
CA THR A 34 0.27 1.27 12.73
C THR A 34 0.05 0.05 11.84
N PRO A 35 0.84 -0.15 10.77
CA PRO A 35 0.80 -1.37 9.98
C PRO A 35 1.09 -2.61 10.83
N VAL A 36 0.16 -3.56 10.88
CA VAL A 36 0.22 -4.74 11.78
C VAL A 36 0.16 -6.09 11.07
N ARG A 37 -0.55 -6.21 9.95
CA ARG A 37 -0.73 -7.48 9.21
C ARG A 37 -0.84 -7.23 7.72
N ALA A 38 -0.56 -8.23 6.90
CA ALA A 38 -0.77 -8.11 5.45
C ALA A 38 -1.29 -9.40 4.80
N GLU A 39 -2.15 -9.24 3.80
CA GLU A 39 -2.76 -10.34 3.07
C GLU A 39 -2.55 -10.20 1.57
N LEU A 40 -2.13 -11.29 0.92
CA LEU A 40 -1.97 -11.32 -0.53
C LEU A 40 -3.33 -11.55 -1.21
N ASN A 41 -3.72 -10.60 -2.05
CA ASN A 41 -4.83 -10.72 -2.98
C ASN A 41 -4.32 -11.00 -4.40
N LEU A 42 -4.88 -12.04 -5.03
CA LEU A 42 -4.45 -12.48 -6.36
C LEU A 42 -5.14 -11.75 -7.51
N SER A 43 -6.12 -10.90 -7.22
CA SER A 43 -6.84 -10.07 -8.18
C SER A 43 -7.22 -8.74 -7.53
N PHE A 44 -6.62 -7.65 -8.01
CA PHE A 44 -6.76 -6.31 -7.47
C PHE A 44 -6.42 -5.25 -8.54
N ASP A 45 -6.92 -4.02 -8.36
CA ASP A 45 -6.76 -2.90 -9.29
C ASP A 45 -5.38 -2.21 -9.16
N VAL A 46 -4.31 -2.93 -9.53
CA VAL A 46 -2.91 -2.48 -9.46
C VAL A 46 -2.10 -2.94 -10.68
N GLU A 47 -0.89 -2.39 -10.88
CA GLU A 47 0.07 -2.94 -11.86
C GLU A 47 0.43 -4.38 -11.45
N GLY A 48 0.14 -5.36 -12.31
CA GLY A 48 0.45 -6.79 -12.08
C GLY A 48 -0.64 -7.64 -11.44
N ASP A 49 -1.86 -7.12 -11.31
CA ASP A 49 -3.09 -7.77 -10.82
C ASP A 49 -3.07 -8.30 -9.37
N LYS A 50 -1.89 -8.53 -8.79
CA LYS A 50 -1.73 -9.01 -7.42
C LYS A 50 -1.31 -7.88 -6.50
N ALA A 51 -1.90 -7.84 -5.32
CA ALA A 51 -1.61 -6.83 -4.31
C ALA A 51 -1.47 -7.43 -2.92
N TRP A 52 -0.52 -6.90 -2.16
CA TRP A 52 -0.51 -7.03 -0.71
C TRP A 52 -1.37 -5.94 -0.10
N ILE A 53 -2.38 -6.34 0.67
CA ILE A 53 -3.23 -5.44 1.44
C ILE A 53 -2.70 -5.43 2.86
N VAL A 54 -2.10 -4.31 3.26
CA VAL A 54 -1.57 -4.14 4.62
C VAL A 54 -2.60 -3.41 5.46
N THR A 55 -3.02 -4.02 6.56
CA THR A 55 -3.90 -3.37 7.55
C THR A 55 -3.05 -2.58 8.54
N GLY A 56 -3.35 -1.29 8.64
CA GLY A 56 -2.90 -0.39 9.67
C GLY A 56 -4.01 -0.11 10.67
N GLU A 57 -3.70 -0.19 11.96
CA GLU A 57 -4.66 0.03 13.05
C GLU A 57 -4.40 1.35 13.76
N PHE A 58 -5.46 2.02 14.19
CA PHE A 58 -5.38 3.21 15.04
C PHE A 58 -6.55 3.27 16.01
N GLU A 59 -6.33 3.90 17.17
CA GLU A 59 -7.40 4.13 18.14
C GLU A 59 -8.18 5.40 17.78
N LEU A 60 -9.50 5.29 17.74
CA LEU A 60 -10.42 6.41 17.60
C LEU A 60 -11.60 6.22 18.54
N PHE A 61 -11.77 7.13 19.50
CA PHE A 61 -12.84 7.08 20.52
C PHE A 61 -12.90 5.78 21.32
N GLY A 62 -11.74 5.16 21.61
CA GLY A 62 -11.66 3.90 22.33
C GLY A 62 -11.96 2.65 21.49
N GLU A 63 -12.17 2.82 20.18
CA GLU A 63 -12.31 1.72 19.22
C GLU A 63 -11.06 1.61 18.35
N ILE A 64 -10.66 0.38 18.03
CA ILE A 64 -9.62 0.14 17.03
C ILE A 64 -10.27 0.25 15.65
N ARG A 65 -9.70 1.11 14.82
CA ARG A 65 -10.11 1.36 13.44
C ARG A 65 -9.03 0.90 12.48
N GLU A 66 -9.45 0.48 11.30
CA GLU A 66 -8.56 -0.02 10.26
C GLU A 66 -8.34 0.99 9.14
N PHE A 67 -7.17 0.91 8.53
CA PHE A 67 -6.74 1.67 7.37
C PHE A 67 -5.89 0.75 6.50
N PHE A 68 -5.98 0.87 5.18
CA PHE A 68 -5.40 -0.12 4.29
C PHE A 68 -4.39 0.50 3.32
N TYR A 69 -3.24 -0.15 3.19
CA TYR A 69 -2.26 0.14 2.15
C TYR A 69 -2.33 -0.94 1.07
N VAL A 70 -2.38 -0.52 -0.18
CA VAL A 70 -2.41 -1.43 -1.34
C VAL A 70 -1.05 -1.38 -2.00
N ILE A 71 -0.29 -2.47 -1.90
CA ILE A 71 1.05 -2.58 -2.48
C ILE A 71 0.99 -3.53 -3.66
N SER A 72 1.45 -3.11 -4.84
CA SER A 72 1.58 -4.02 -5.98
C SER A 72 2.64 -5.08 -5.67
N ASP A 73 2.28 -6.35 -5.82
CA ASP A 73 3.22 -7.47 -5.68
C ASP A 73 4.32 -7.39 -6.76
N GLN A 74 3.99 -6.86 -7.94
CA GLN A 74 4.92 -6.74 -9.05
C GLN A 74 5.93 -5.60 -8.85
N THR A 75 5.50 -4.44 -8.35
CA THR A 75 6.38 -3.25 -8.24
C THR A 75 6.96 -3.04 -6.85
N GLY A 76 6.33 -3.58 -5.80
CA GLY A 76 6.70 -3.28 -4.41
C GLY A 76 6.37 -1.86 -3.97
N GLU A 77 5.56 -1.13 -4.75
CA GLU A 77 5.16 0.24 -4.46
C GLU A 77 3.72 0.27 -3.93
N VAL A 78 3.45 1.19 -2.99
CA VAL A 78 2.09 1.49 -2.53
C VAL A 78 1.35 2.19 -3.68
N ALA A 79 0.40 1.49 -4.29
CA ALA A 79 -0.43 2.02 -5.37
C ALA A 79 -1.41 3.08 -4.87
N TYR A 80 -2.04 2.83 -3.72
CA TYR A 80 -2.93 3.76 -3.02
C TYR A 80 -3.21 3.28 -1.60
N THR A 81 -3.90 4.12 -0.83
CA THR A 81 -4.42 3.79 0.50
C THR A 81 -5.94 3.96 0.54
N PHE A 82 -6.63 3.29 1.46
CA PHE A 82 -8.06 3.51 1.67
C PHE A 82 -8.49 3.27 3.13
N ASP A 83 -9.59 3.89 3.55
CA ASP A 83 -10.19 3.70 4.88
C ASP A 83 -11.28 2.62 4.90
N GLU A 84 -11.86 2.34 6.07
CA GLU A 84 -12.96 1.36 6.24
C GLU A 84 -14.20 1.65 5.37
N LEU A 85 -14.37 2.90 4.92
CA LEU A 85 -15.49 3.33 4.08
C LEU A 85 -15.17 3.20 2.58
N GLY A 86 -13.94 2.79 2.24
CA GLY A 86 -13.47 2.64 0.87
C GLY A 86 -13.04 3.97 0.22
N ASN A 87 -12.89 5.05 0.99
CA ASN A 87 -12.38 6.31 0.45
C ASN A 87 -10.91 6.12 0.08
N ARG A 88 -10.62 6.13 -1.23
CA ARG A 88 -9.25 6.00 -1.73
C ARG A 88 -8.52 7.33 -1.61
N ASP A 89 -7.38 7.31 -0.96
CA ASP A 89 -6.39 8.38 -1.01
C ASP A 89 -5.18 7.91 -1.83
N PRO A 90 -5.10 8.30 -3.11
CA PRO A 90 -3.87 8.16 -3.87
C PRO A 90 -2.93 9.29 -3.45
N HIS A 91 -2.19 9.12 -2.34
CA HIS A 91 -1.12 10.08 -1.99
C HIS A 91 0.01 10.11 -3.04
N ILE A 92 -0.07 9.27 -4.07
CA ILE A 92 0.66 9.41 -5.32
C ILE A 92 -0.27 10.14 -6.29
N GLU A 93 0.07 11.38 -6.65
CA GLU A 93 -0.43 11.94 -7.90
C GLU A 93 -0.07 10.96 -9.02
N ARG A 94 -1.04 10.17 -9.48
CA ARG A 94 -0.91 9.50 -10.78
C ARG A 94 -0.71 10.65 -11.74
N LEU A 95 0.49 10.78 -12.31
CA LEU A 95 0.69 11.52 -13.55
C LEU A 95 -0.26 10.86 -14.54
N MET A 96 -1.45 11.45 -14.72
CA MET A 96 -2.35 11.03 -15.77
C MET A 96 -1.53 11.09 -17.06
N PRO A 97 -1.60 10.07 -17.93
CA PRO A 97 -1.03 10.20 -19.26
C PRO A 97 -1.64 11.47 -19.87
N LYS A 98 -0.81 12.43 -20.27
CA LYS A 98 -1.29 13.51 -21.13
C LYS A 98 -1.75 12.83 -22.42
N GLU A 99 -3.05 12.95 -22.71
CA GLU A 99 -3.60 12.72 -24.05
C GLU A 99 -2.84 13.53 -25.11
#